data_AF-A0A7W8JXX9-F1
#
_entry.id   AF-A0A7W8JXX9-F1
#
_cell.length_a   1.000
_cell.length_b   1.000
_cell.length_c   1.000
_cell.angle_alpha   90.00
_cell.angle_beta   90.00
_cell.angle_gamma   90.00
#
_symmetry.space_group_name_H-M   'P 1'
#
loop_
_entity.id
_entity.type
_entity.pdbx_description
1 polymer ?
#
loop_
_entity_poly.entity_id
_entity_poly.type
_entity_poly.pdbx_seq_one_letter_code
_entity_poly.pdbx_strand_id
1 'polypeptide(L)'
;MGEHIARHIQGLLVSGQISPGDYLPSQRELAARYGTSVAAVREAISILSAAGVLDARPGRGTVVLPVSEQAPSINLWMGVVHNEAEALAFLDTRRLLEHYTIAHAVTNASAEQRAGLLRLLEKLRQTRAEPEAFVQADLQLHHAIAQAAGNPVVLRLLEALRIPLANVMRAAIGELMSQGHFDSVYAVHEEIVRSILNGDVPQATDAFDRMLAQTIEDGALGRALGRPEDAEPALGPEFSEDLHWNLTRLIGPMADVLIPETAAELGLDVGSMTRRHLSRYLPHLSHHLPAAKRDEWRALSELLLRRYAPD
;
A
#
# COMPACT_ATOMS: atom_id res chain seq x y z
N MET A 1 21.70 8.71 -12.50
CA MET A 1 22.16 10.11 -12.36
C MET A 1 21.03 11.09 -12.69
N GLY A 2 20.26 10.88 -13.77
CA GLY A 2 19.10 11.70 -14.09
C GLY A 2 18.03 11.75 -12.98
N GLU A 3 17.76 10.65 -12.29
CA GLU A 3 16.83 10.62 -11.15
C GLU A 3 17.20 11.58 -10.01
N HIS A 4 18.50 11.75 -9.72
CA HIS A 4 18.95 12.70 -8.68
C HIS A 4 18.71 14.15 -9.11
N ILE A 5 18.95 14.46 -10.39
CA ILE A 5 18.71 15.78 -10.96
C ILE A 5 17.20 16.07 -10.99
N ALA A 6 16.39 15.08 -11.35
CA ALA A 6 14.93 15.19 -11.31
C ALA A 6 14.44 15.54 -9.89
N ARG A 7 14.91 14.81 -8.87
CA ARG A 7 14.60 15.09 -7.46
C ARG A 7 14.99 16.50 -7.02
N HIS A 8 16.16 16.97 -7.43
CA HIS A 8 16.58 18.32 -7.08
C HIS A 8 15.66 19.38 -7.71
N ILE A 9 15.34 19.25 -9.00
CA ILE A 9 14.42 20.17 -9.70
C ILE A 9 13.03 20.16 -9.03
N GLN A 10 12.54 19.00 -8.60
CA GLN A 10 11.31 18.89 -7.81
C GLN A 10 11.40 19.63 -6.48
N GLY A 11 12.52 19.50 -5.76
CA GLY A 11 12.77 20.25 -4.53
C GLY A 11 12.74 21.78 -4.72
N LEU A 12 13.24 22.27 -5.86
CA LEU A 12 13.15 23.69 -6.22
C LEU A 12 11.69 24.14 -6.41
N LEU A 13 10.85 23.30 -7.01
CA LEU A 13 9.42 23.58 -7.19
C LEU A 13 8.68 23.61 -5.85
N VAL A 14 8.96 22.62 -4.97
CA VAL A 14 8.35 22.53 -3.63
C VAL A 14 8.74 23.70 -2.75
N SER A 15 10.01 24.12 -2.81
CA SER A 15 10.50 25.28 -2.06
C SER A 15 10.07 26.63 -2.64
N GLY A 16 9.39 26.64 -3.79
CA GLY A 16 8.94 27.85 -4.48
C GLY A 16 10.07 28.64 -5.18
N GLN A 17 11.26 28.05 -5.33
CA GLN A 17 12.38 28.67 -6.05
C GLN A 17 12.17 28.67 -7.56
N ILE A 18 11.36 27.74 -8.06
CA ILE A 18 10.78 27.77 -9.41
C ILE A 18 9.27 27.64 -9.29
N SER A 19 8.53 28.33 -10.13
CA SER A 19 7.06 28.39 -10.13
C SER A 19 6.50 27.84 -11.43
N PRO A 20 5.23 27.38 -11.42
CA PRO A 20 4.56 27.07 -12.66
C PRO A 20 4.51 28.24 -13.64
N GLY A 21 4.76 27.96 -14.91
CA GLY A 21 4.96 28.94 -15.96
C GLY A 21 6.43 29.34 -16.18
N ASP A 22 7.32 29.05 -15.23
CA ASP A 22 8.74 29.35 -15.38
C ASP A 22 9.40 28.44 -16.41
N TYR A 23 10.40 28.98 -17.10
CA TYR A 23 11.26 28.21 -17.99
C TYR A 23 12.51 27.75 -17.23
N LEU A 24 12.83 26.47 -17.34
CA LEU A 24 14.11 25.97 -16.87
C LEU A 24 15.25 26.49 -17.76
N PRO A 25 16.47 26.66 -17.21
CA PRO A 25 17.67 26.85 -18.00
C PRO A 25 17.83 25.75 -19.05
N SER A 26 18.59 26.04 -20.10
CA SER A 26 18.85 25.07 -21.16
C SER A 26 19.51 23.80 -20.63
N GLN A 27 19.34 22.66 -21.32
CA GLN A 27 19.95 21.39 -20.91
C GLN A 27 21.47 21.49 -20.73
N ARG A 28 22.14 22.33 -21.51
CA ARG A 28 23.59 22.59 -21.41
C ARG A 28 23.95 23.39 -20.16
N GLU A 29 23.16 24.40 -19.82
CA GLU A 29 23.37 25.19 -18.60
C GLU A 29 23.09 24.38 -17.35
N LEU A 30 22.01 23.58 -17.34
CA LEU A 30 21.72 22.65 -16.26
C LEU A 30 22.84 21.62 -16.10
N ALA A 31 23.36 21.07 -17.21
CA ALA A 31 24.47 20.14 -17.17
C ALA A 31 25.72 20.77 -16.53
N ALA A 32 26.02 22.02 -16.87
CA ALA A 32 27.12 22.77 -16.26
C ALA A 32 26.87 23.06 -14.77
N ARG A 33 25.66 23.47 -14.38
CA ARG A 33 25.29 23.75 -12.98
C ARG A 33 25.37 22.50 -12.09
N TYR A 34 24.94 21.35 -12.61
CA TYR A 34 24.97 20.09 -11.88
C TYR A 34 26.29 19.32 -12.05
N GLY A 35 27.25 19.83 -12.81
CA GLY A 35 28.53 19.16 -13.05
C GLY A 35 28.37 17.77 -13.70
N THR A 36 27.41 17.62 -14.63
CA THR A 36 26.99 16.33 -15.19
C THR A 36 26.87 16.37 -16.72
N SER A 37 26.49 15.26 -17.34
CA SER A 37 26.30 15.17 -18.79
C SER A 37 24.94 15.72 -19.23
N VAL A 38 24.87 16.27 -20.44
CA VAL A 38 23.59 16.68 -21.06
C VAL A 38 22.62 15.51 -21.19
N ALA A 39 23.13 14.28 -21.35
CA ALA A 39 22.32 13.07 -21.39
C ALA A 39 21.60 12.81 -20.05
N ALA A 40 22.29 12.97 -18.91
CA ALA A 40 21.68 12.82 -17.59
C ALA A 40 20.62 13.90 -17.29
N VAL A 41 20.84 15.13 -17.77
CA VAL A 41 19.83 16.20 -17.68
C VAL A 41 18.62 15.88 -18.57
N ARG A 42 18.85 15.34 -19.78
CA ARG A 42 17.75 14.93 -20.66
C ARG A 42 16.93 13.80 -20.05
N GLU A 43 17.57 12.84 -19.40
CA GLU A 43 16.92 11.79 -18.62
C GLU A 43 16.04 12.40 -17.51
N ALA A 44 16.58 13.34 -16.73
CA ALA A 44 15.82 14.04 -15.69
C ALA A 44 14.57 14.79 -16.24
N ILE A 45 14.74 15.54 -17.34
CA ILE A 45 13.63 16.24 -17.99
C ILE A 45 12.61 15.24 -18.53
N SER A 46 13.05 14.13 -19.12
CA SER A 46 12.15 13.09 -19.61
C SER A 46 11.32 12.47 -18.49
N ILE A 47 11.92 12.19 -17.33
CA ILE A 47 11.23 11.68 -16.14
C ILE A 47 10.15 12.68 -15.69
N LEU A 48 10.51 13.96 -15.58
CA LEU A 48 9.60 15.02 -15.12
C LEU A 48 8.51 15.36 -16.15
N SER A 49 8.80 15.23 -17.45
CA SER A 49 7.79 15.38 -18.51
C SER A 49 6.82 14.21 -18.55
N ALA A 50 7.30 12.97 -18.37
CA ALA A 50 6.43 11.81 -18.20
C ALA A 50 5.53 11.95 -16.97
N ALA A 51 6.03 12.60 -15.91
CA ALA A 51 5.28 12.91 -14.70
C ALA A 51 4.35 14.15 -14.82
N GLY A 52 4.27 14.80 -15.99
CA GLY A 52 3.40 15.95 -16.21
C GLY A 52 3.81 17.23 -15.46
N VAL A 53 5.07 17.31 -15.01
CA VAL A 53 5.63 18.46 -14.27
C VAL A 53 6.23 19.48 -15.23
N LEU A 54 6.83 18.99 -16.31
CA LEU A 54 7.52 19.80 -17.30
C LEU A 54 6.97 19.52 -18.70
N ASP A 55 6.83 20.54 -19.52
CA ASP A 55 6.64 20.39 -20.97
C ASP A 55 7.93 20.81 -21.68
N ALA A 56 8.62 19.81 -22.25
CA ALA A 56 9.85 20.00 -23.00
C ALA A 56 9.56 19.99 -24.50
N ARG A 57 9.64 21.18 -25.13
CA ARG A 57 9.40 21.33 -26.58
C ARG A 57 10.69 21.65 -27.32
N PRO A 58 11.03 20.91 -28.40
CA PRO A 58 12.16 21.24 -29.25
C PRO A 58 12.11 22.71 -29.70
N GLY A 59 13.20 23.45 -29.44
CA GLY A 59 13.34 24.86 -29.84
C GLY A 59 12.58 25.89 -28.99
N ARG A 60 11.74 25.48 -28.03
CA ARG A 60 11.01 26.41 -27.13
C ARG A 60 11.45 26.33 -25.67
N GLY A 61 12.31 25.38 -25.33
CA GLY A 61 12.79 25.17 -23.96
C GLY A 61 11.89 24.23 -23.17
N THR A 62 12.11 24.20 -21.86
CA THR A 62 11.38 23.34 -20.93
C THR A 62 10.65 24.23 -19.94
N VAL A 63 9.32 24.17 -19.93
CA VAL A 63 8.46 25.00 -19.07
C VAL A 63 7.89 24.17 -17.92
N VAL A 64 7.82 24.75 -16.74
CA VAL A 64 7.15 24.19 -15.56
C VAL A 64 5.64 24.29 -15.78
N LEU A 65 4.95 23.15 -15.77
CA LEU A 65 3.51 23.14 -15.96
C LEU A 65 2.78 23.60 -14.68
N PRO A 66 1.65 24.34 -14.80
CA PRO A 66 0.72 24.52 -13.69
C PRO A 66 0.39 23.17 -13.10
N VAL A 67 0.40 23.08 -11.77
CA VAL A 67 -0.27 22.01 -11.05
C VAL A 67 -1.71 22.06 -11.56
N SER A 68 -2.07 21.13 -12.44
CA SER A 68 -3.42 21.12 -12.99
C SER A 68 -4.40 20.94 -11.84
N GLU A 69 -5.66 21.33 -12.05
CA GLU A 69 -6.75 20.95 -11.13
C GLU A 69 -6.83 19.41 -10.93
N GLN A 70 -6.15 18.63 -11.78
CA GLN A 70 -5.84 17.20 -11.60
C GLN A 70 -4.46 17.00 -10.97
N ALA A 71 -4.28 17.54 -9.77
CA ALA A 71 -3.14 17.41 -8.84
C ALA A 71 -1.93 16.53 -9.28
N PRO A 72 -0.96 17.07 -10.05
CA PRO A 72 0.31 16.38 -10.32
C PRO A 72 1.33 16.56 -9.19
N SER A 73 1.19 17.56 -8.31
CA SER A 73 2.21 17.90 -7.31
C SER A 73 2.30 16.92 -6.13
N ILE A 74 1.17 16.38 -5.66
CA ILE A 74 1.18 15.29 -4.67
C ILE A 74 1.50 13.93 -5.32
N ASN A 75 1.07 13.70 -6.56
CA ASN A 75 1.51 12.52 -7.33
C ASN A 75 3.04 12.53 -7.52
N LEU A 76 3.69 13.69 -7.48
CA LEU A 76 5.15 13.79 -7.52
C LEU A 76 5.81 13.58 -6.15
N TRP A 77 5.14 14.00 -5.08
CA TRP A 77 5.58 13.85 -3.69
C TRP A 77 5.37 12.43 -3.15
N MET A 78 4.33 11.74 -3.63
CA MET A 78 3.89 10.41 -3.17
C MET A 78 3.98 9.33 -4.27
N GLY A 79 4.14 9.70 -5.54
CA GLY A 79 4.28 8.77 -6.68
C GLY A 79 5.64 8.11 -6.78
N VAL A 80 6.60 8.52 -5.95
CA VAL A 80 7.80 7.75 -5.70
C VAL A 80 7.80 7.41 -4.21
N VAL A 81 7.04 6.38 -3.85
CA VAL A 81 7.38 5.67 -2.62
C VAL A 81 8.80 5.12 -2.84
N HIS A 82 9.77 5.59 -2.06
CA HIS A 82 11.17 5.19 -2.24
C HIS A 82 11.52 3.92 -1.47
N ASN A 83 10.78 3.65 -0.41
CA ASN A 83 11.02 2.51 0.47
C ASN A 83 9.71 2.05 1.10
N GLU A 84 9.76 0.89 1.72
CA GLU A 84 8.57 0.28 2.31
C GLU A 84 7.98 1.09 3.48
N ALA A 85 8.81 1.72 4.31
CA ALA A 85 8.32 2.56 5.40
C ALA A 85 7.49 3.75 4.88
N GLU A 86 7.90 4.34 3.75
CA GLU A 86 7.13 5.37 3.06
C GLU A 86 5.83 4.82 2.44
N ALA A 87 5.81 3.60 1.89
CA ALA A 87 4.55 3.01 1.41
C ALA A 87 3.59 2.70 2.56
N LEU A 88 4.11 2.20 3.68
CA LEU A 88 3.31 1.95 4.88
C LEU A 88 2.74 3.26 5.42
N ALA A 89 3.55 4.31 5.52
CA ALA A 89 3.08 5.64 5.90
C ALA A 89 2.07 6.23 4.91
N PHE A 90 2.26 5.98 3.60
CA PHE A 90 1.29 6.33 2.56
C PHE A 90 -0.04 5.61 2.76
N LEU A 91 -0.01 4.29 3.01
CA LEU A 91 -1.21 3.49 3.24
C LEU A 91 -1.91 3.87 4.55
N ASP A 92 -1.17 4.21 5.60
CA ASP A 92 -1.74 4.71 6.86
C ASP A 92 -2.42 6.08 6.65
N THR A 93 -1.80 6.97 5.88
CA THR A 93 -2.43 8.24 5.49
C THR A 93 -3.70 7.99 4.67
N ARG A 94 -3.65 7.04 3.73
CA ARG A 94 -4.82 6.65 2.93
C ARG A 94 -5.94 6.08 3.80
N ARG A 95 -5.60 5.28 4.81
CA ARG A 95 -6.53 4.71 5.79
C ARG A 95 -7.31 5.79 6.54
N LEU A 96 -6.61 6.81 7.05
CA LEU A 96 -7.26 7.94 7.75
C LEU A 96 -8.26 8.68 6.85
N LEU A 97 -7.90 8.89 5.58
CA LEU A 97 -8.78 9.53 4.61
C LEU A 97 -9.98 8.65 4.25
N GLU A 98 -9.79 7.33 4.12
CA GLU A 98 -10.88 6.38 3.86
C GLU A 98 -11.87 6.29 5.01
N HIS A 99 -11.38 6.26 6.25
CA HIS A 99 -12.23 6.27 7.43
C HIS A 99 -13.12 7.53 7.46
N TYR A 100 -12.53 8.68 7.15
CA TYR A 100 -13.29 9.92 7.01
C TYR A 100 -14.36 9.79 5.92
N THR A 101 -13.99 9.32 4.72
CA THR A 101 -14.94 9.24 3.61
C THR A 101 -16.06 8.23 3.86
N ILE A 102 -15.76 7.08 4.47
CA ILE A 102 -16.75 6.07 4.85
C ILE A 102 -17.74 6.66 5.86
N ALA A 103 -17.24 7.25 6.96
CA ALA A 103 -18.07 7.82 8.01
C ALA A 103 -19.00 8.91 7.49
N HIS A 104 -18.49 9.78 6.61
CA HIS A 104 -19.28 10.86 6.04
C HIS A 104 -20.20 10.41 4.91
N ALA A 105 -19.84 9.40 4.11
CA ALA A 105 -20.70 8.83 3.08
C ALA A 105 -21.95 8.18 3.69
N VAL A 106 -21.83 7.54 4.87
CA VAL A 106 -22.98 7.01 5.62
C VAL A 106 -24.05 8.08 5.86
N THR A 107 -23.64 9.30 6.21
CA THR A 107 -24.58 10.39 6.51
C THR A 107 -25.00 11.17 5.25
N ASN A 108 -24.08 11.40 4.32
CA ASN A 108 -24.26 12.38 3.24
C ASN A 108 -24.72 11.77 1.91
N ALA A 109 -24.54 10.46 1.69
CA ALA A 109 -24.83 9.85 0.40
C ALA A 109 -26.32 9.95 0.01
N SER A 110 -26.59 10.55 -1.15
CA SER A 110 -27.93 10.59 -1.74
C SER A 110 -28.40 9.19 -2.15
N ALA A 111 -29.70 9.03 -2.40
CA ALA A 111 -30.26 7.76 -2.89
C ALA A 111 -29.62 7.32 -4.22
N GLU A 112 -29.35 8.27 -5.12
CA GLU A 112 -28.70 8.03 -6.40
C GLU A 112 -27.24 7.61 -6.24
N GLN A 113 -26.51 8.23 -5.30
CA GLN A 113 -25.13 7.87 -4.97
C GLN A 113 -25.06 6.47 -4.35
N ARG A 114 -25.97 6.15 -3.42
CA ARG A 114 -26.11 4.80 -2.85
C ARG A 114 -26.37 3.73 -3.91
N ALA A 115 -27.28 4.00 -4.85
CA ALA A 115 -27.51 3.13 -5.99
C ALA A 115 -26.29 3.04 -6.91
N GLY A 116 -25.50 4.12 -7.02
CA GLY A 116 -24.22 4.16 -7.72
C GLY A 116 -23.17 3.22 -7.12
N LEU A 117 -23.05 3.19 -5.79
CA LEU A 117 -22.13 2.29 -5.09
C LEU A 117 -22.45 0.82 -5.38
N LEU A 118 -23.73 0.45 -5.38
CA LEU A 118 -24.16 -0.91 -5.74
C LEU A 118 -23.81 -1.29 -7.19
N ARG A 119 -23.94 -0.35 -8.13
CA ARG A 119 -23.55 -0.58 -9.54
C ARG A 119 -22.03 -0.74 -9.69
N LEU A 120 -21.25 0.03 -8.94
CA LEU A 120 -19.79 -0.09 -8.94
C LEU A 120 -19.32 -1.40 -8.30
N LEU A 121 -19.98 -1.84 -7.23
CA LEU A 121 -19.74 -3.15 -6.62
C LEU A 121 -20.04 -4.29 -7.61
N GLU A 122 -21.15 -4.21 -8.34
CA GLU A 122 -21.47 -5.20 -9.38
C GLU A 122 -20.44 -5.20 -10.52
N LYS A 123 -19.94 -4.02 -10.92
CA LYS A 123 -18.86 -3.91 -11.89
C LYS A 123 -17.58 -4.55 -11.39
N LEU A 124 -17.22 -4.33 -10.12
CA LEU A 124 -16.06 -4.97 -9.48
C LEU A 124 -16.19 -6.49 -9.53
N ARG A 125 -17.37 -7.04 -9.25
CA ARG A 125 -17.65 -8.49 -9.32
C ARG A 125 -17.32 -9.11 -10.68
N GLN A 126 -17.49 -8.35 -11.77
CA GLN A 126 -17.29 -8.82 -13.14
C GLN A 126 -15.82 -8.86 -13.58
N THR A 127 -14.89 -8.38 -12.74
CA THR A 127 -13.45 -8.26 -13.08
C THR A 127 -12.60 -9.46 -12.68
N ARG A 128 -13.21 -10.59 -12.29
CA ARG A 128 -12.55 -11.78 -11.73
C ARG A 128 -11.35 -12.31 -12.53
N ALA A 129 -11.42 -12.23 -13.86
CA ALA A 129 -10.36 -12.72 -14.74
C ALA A 129 -9.37 -11.62 -15.20
N GLU A 130 -9.56 -10.38 -14.75
CA GLU A 130 -8.87 -9.20 -15.29
C GLU A 130 -8.34 -8.31 -14.15
N PRO A 131 -7.12 -8.57 -13.63
CA PRO A 131 -6.55 -7.83 -12.50
C PRO A 131 -6.49 -6.32 -12.70
N GLU A 132 -6.13 -5.83 -13.89
CA GLU A 132 -6.12 -4.39 -14.16
C GLU A 132 -7.54 -3.80 -14.13
N ALA A 133 -8.52 -4.52 -14.66
CA ALA A 133 -9.91 -4.09 -14.61
C ALA A 133 -10.42 -4.03 -13.15
N PHE A 134 -9.99 -4.98 -12.31
CA PHE A 134 -10.28 -4.98 -10.87
C PHE A 134 -9.72 -3.72 -10.21
N VAL A 135 -8.43 -3.42 -10.41
CA VAL A 135 -7.79 -2.22 -9.83
C VAL A 135 -8.53 -0.95 -10.24
N GLN A 136 -8.90 -0.82 -11.52
CA GLN A 136 -9.64 0.36 -11.98
C GLN A 136 -11.06 0.45 -11.39
N ALA A 137 -11.75 -0.69 -11.25
CA ALA A 137 -13.08 -0.74 -10.65
C ALA A 137 -13.04 -0.43 -9.14
N ASP A 138 -12.02 -0.92 -8.44
CA ASP A 138 -11.81 -0.62 -7.02
C ASP A 138 -11.55 0.87 -6.77
N LEU A 139 -10.60 1.46 -7.51
CA LEU A 139 -10.31 2.89 -7.41
C LEU A 139 -11.55 3.75 -7.73
N GLN A 140 -12.42 3.30 -8.64
CA GLN A 140 -13.68 3.97 -8.95
C GLN A 140 -14.69 3.87 -7.80
N LEU A 141 -14.76 2.72 -7.12
CA LEU A 141 -15.62 2.53 -5.96
C LEU A 141 -15.23 3.47 -4.81
N HIS A 142 -13.95 3.49 -4.43
CA HIS A 142 -13.45 4.37 -3.37
C HIS A 142 -13.59 5.86 -3.72
N HIS A 143 -13.38 6.23 -4.98
CA HIS A 143 -13.64 7.61 -5.43
C HIS A 143 -15.12 7.99 -5.29
N ALA A 144 -16.05 7.09 -5.61
CA ALA A 144 -17.48 7.34 -5.44
C ALA A 144 -17.88 7.48 -3.96
N ILE A 145 -17.27 6.70 -3.06
CA ILE A 145 -17.44 6.86 -1.60
C ILE A 145 -16.95 8.23 -1.16
N ALA A 146 -15.78 8.66 -1.63
CA ALA A 146 -15.23 9.98 -1.34
C ALA A 146 -16.10 11.14 -1.86
N GLN A 147 -16.70 10.99 -3.05
CA GLN A 147 -17.67 11.95 -3.58
C GLN A 147 -18.93 12.00 -2.70
N ALA A 148 -19.42 10.85 -2.26
CA ALA A 148 -20.59 10.76 -1.39
C ALA A 148 -20.34 11.35 0.01
N ALA A 149 -19.09 11.36 0.48
CA ALA A 149 -18.71 12.03 1.72
C ALA A 149 -18.90 13.56 1.67
N GLY A 150 -18.90 14.16 0.48
CA GLY A 150 -19.24 15.58 0.28
C GLY A 150 -18.16 16.59 0.67
N ASN A 151 -16.95 16.14 0.99
CA ASN A 151 -15.82 17.04 1.27
C ASN A 151 -14.92 17.20 0.03
N PRO A 152 -14.95 18.36 -0.66
CA PRO A 152 -14.20 18.55 -1.90
C PRO A 152 -12.68 18.60 -1.69
N VAL A 153 -12.21 18.91 -0.47
CA VAL A 153 -10.77 18.89 -0.16
C VAL A 153 -10.27 17.45 -0.02
N VAL A 154 -11.00 16.62 0.72
CA VAL A 154 -10.66 15.19 0.86
C VAL A 154 -10.73 14.47 -0.47
N LEU A 155 -11.75 14.75 -1.29
CA LEU A 155 -11.85 14.20 -2.64
C LEU A 155 -10.60 14.52 -3.48
N ARG A 156 -10.16 15.78 -3.51
CA ARG A 156 -8.96 16.20 -4.25
C ARG A 156 -7.68 15.55 -3.72
N LEU A 157 -7.57 15.38 -2.39
CA LEU A 157 -6.45 14.65 -1.79
C LEU A 157 -6.42 13.21 -2.30
N LEU A 158 -7.56 12.51 -2.29
CA LEU A 158 -7.64 11.12 -2.78
C LEU A 158 -7.40 10.99 -4.28
N GLU A 159 -7.88 11.94 -5.08
CA GLU A 159 -7.56 12.01 -6.51
C GLU A 159 -6.05 12.16 -6.74
N ALA A 160 -5.39 12.96 -5.90
CA ALA A 160 -3.94 13.12 -5.93
C ALA A 160 -3.20 11.86 -5.46
N LEU A 161 -3.83 10.95 -4.69
CA LEU A 161 -3.22 9.68 -4.27
C LEU A 161 -3.50 8.52 -5.25
N ARG A 162 -4.32 8.75 -6.28
CA ARG A 162 -4.85 7.68 -7.12
C ARG A 162 -3.78 6.94 -7.92
N ILE A 163 -2.81 7.66 -8.49
CA ILE A 163 -1.74 7.05 -9.30
C ILE A 163 -0.77 6.22 -8.43
N PRO A 164 -0.21 6.74 -7.32
CA PRO A 164 0.64 5.94 -6.45
C PRO A 164 -0.09 4.71 -5.92
N LEU A 165 -1.36 4.87 -5.52
CA LEU A 165 -2.16 3.75 -5.06
C LEU A 165 -2.36 2.70 -6.16
N ALA A 166 -2.69 3.11 -7.39
CA ALA A 166 -2.85 2.18 -8.51
C ALA A 166 -1.60 1.34 -8.76
N ASN A 167 -0.41 1.94 -8.64
CA ASN A 167 0.86 1.23 -8.80
C ASN A 167 1.06 0.17 -7.71
N VAL A 168 0.78 0.52 -6.45
CA VAL A 168 0.80 -0.42 -5.32
C VAL A 168 -0.20 -1.56 -5.53
N MET A 169 -1.43 -1.22 -5.91
CA MET A 169 -2.51 -2.18 -6.08
C MET A 169 -2.29 -3.16 -7.23
N ARG A 170 -1.71 -2.74 -8.37
CA ARG A 170 -1.45 -3.67 -9.49
C ARG A 170 -0.57 -4.84 -9.09
N ALA A 171 0.45 -4.59 -8.28
CA ALA A 171 1.32 -5.65 -7.77
C ALA A 171 0.61 -6.55 -6.77
N ALA A 172 -0.26 -5.98 -5.92
CA ALA A 172 -1.03 -6.74 -4.93
C ALA A 172 -2.10 -7.63 -5.55
N ILE A 173 -2.95 -7.02 -6.38
CA ILE A 173 -4.12 -7.67 -6.95
C ILE A 173 -3.71 -8.73 -7.96
N GLY A 174 -2.65 -8.52 -8.76
CA GLY A 174 -2.16 -9.55 -9.68
C GLY A 174 -1.90 -10.89 -8.99
N GLU A 175 -1.26 -10.86 -7.82
CA GLU A 175 -0.90 -12.04 -7.04
C GLU A 175 -2.11 -12.64 -6.30
N LEU A 176 -2.89 -11.81 -5.62
CA LEU A 176 -4.13 -12.24 -4.96
C LEU A 176 -5.05 -12.99 -5.93
N MET A 177 -5.15 -12.50 -7.17
CA MET A 177 -5.93 -13.15 -8.21
C MET A 177 -5.32 -14.47 -8.66
N SER A 178 -4.01 -14.57 -8.83
CA SER A 178 -3.36 -15.85 -9.18
C SER A 178 -3.47 -16.90 -8.08
N GLN A 179 -3.56 -16.49 -6.81
CA GLN A 179 -3.79 -17.36 -5.66
C GLN A 179 -5.28 -17.73 -5.46
N GLY A 180 -6.18 -17.21 -6.29
CA GLY A 180 -7.61 -17.51 -6.21
C GLY A 180 -8.36 -16.76 -5.11
N HIS A 181 -7.77 -15.70 -4.53
CA HIS A 181 -8.35 -14.90 -3.45
C HIS A 181 -9.37 -13.84 -3.93
N PHE A 182 -9.84 -13.90 -5.19
CA PHE A 182 -10.82 -12.93 -5.70
C PHE A 182 -12.07 -12.83 -4.81
N ASP A 183 -12.66 -13.97 -4.42
CA ASP A 183 -13.94 -13.99 -3.71
C ASP A 183 -13.81 -13.38 -2.30
N SER A 184 -12.69 -13.62 -1.61
CA SER A 184 -12.44 -13.02 -0.29
C SER A 184 -12.23 -11.51 -0.40
N VAL A 185 -11.44 -11.06 -1.38
CA VAL A 185 -11.23 -9.62 -1.62
C VAL A 185 -12.55 -8.95 -1.98
N TYR A 186 -13.32 -9.50 -2.91
CA TYR A 186 -14.63 -8.98 -3.29
C TYR A 186 -15.60 -8.90 -2.10
N ALA A 187 -15.64 -9.95 -1.26
CA ALA A 187 -16.53 -10.00 -0.09
C ALA A 187 -16.29 -8.83 0.88
N VAL A 188 -15.03 -8.40 1.05
CA VAL A 188 -14.71 -7.25 1.90
C VAL A 188 -15.23 -5.93 1.29
N HIS A 189 -15.13 -5.74 -0.02
CA HIS A 189 -15.70 -4.56 -0.69
C HIS A 189 -17.23 -4.56 -0.59
N GLU A 190 -17.86 -5.73 -0.72
CA GLU A 190 -19.30 -5.89 -0.52
C GLU A 190 -19.70 -5.53 0.92
N GLU A 191 -18.94 -5.96 1.92
CA GLU A 191 -19.16 -5.61 3.32
C GLU A 191 -19.09 -4.09 3.51
N ILE A 192 -18.05 -3.42 3.01
CA ILE A 192 -17.90 -1.94 3.10
C ILE A 192 -19.13 -1.24 2.51
N VAL A 193 -19.53 -1.59 1.28
CA VAL A 193 -20.68 -0.94 0.63
C VAL A 193 -21.95 -1.20 1.41
N ARG A 194 -22.22 -2.44 1.83
CA ARG A 194 -23.43 -2.77 2.58
C ARG A 194 -23.49 -2.06 3.94
N SER A 195 -22.37 -1.98 4.65
CA SER A 195 -22.27 -1.26 5.92
C SER A 195 -22.49 0.24 5.73
N ILE A 196 -21.97 0.85 4.65
CA ILE A 196 -22.30 2.25 4.30
C ILE A 196 -23.81 2.43 4.04
N LEU A 197 -24.42 1.49 3.32
CA LEU A 197 -25.85 1.54 3.00
C LEU A 197 -26.74 1.39 4.24
N ASN A 198 -26.33 0.53 5.18
CA ASN A 198 -27.05 0.27 6.44
C ASN A 198 -26.74 1.32 7.53
N GLY A 199 -25.73 2.15 7.31
CA GLY A 199 -25.30 3.18 8.27
C GLY A 199 -24.40 2.67 9.40
N ASP A 200 -23.76 1.52 9.22
CA ASP A 200 -22.84 0.92 10.19
C ASP A 200 -21.40 1.40 9.89
N VAL A 201 -21.06 2.58 10.44
CA VAL A 201 -19.71 3.14 10.26
C VAL A 201 -18.62 2.22 10.83
N PRO A 202 -18.72 1.71 12.08
CA PRO A 202 -17.68 0.83 12.63
C PRO A 202 -17.42 -0.41 11.78
N GLN A 203 -18.47 -1.08 11.32
CA GLN A 203 -18.30 -2.26 10.48
C GLN A 203 -17.63 -1.92 9.15
N ALA A 204 -18.02 -0.80 8.52
CA ALA A 204 -17.43 -0.38 7.25
C ALA A 204 -15.92 -0.03 7.39
N THR A 205 -15.53 0.65 8.48
CA THR A 205 -14.13 0.99 8.73
C THR A 205 -13.30 -0.23 9.10
N ASP A 206 -13.85 -1.16 9.87
CA ASP A 206 -13.17 -2.42 10.23
C ASP A 206 -12.96 -3.31 9.00
N ALA A 207 -13.95 -3.38 8.10
CA ALA A 207 -13.83 -4.09 6.84
C ALA A 207 -12.72 -3.47 5.96
N PHE A 208 -12.66 -2.14 5.87
CA PHE A 208 -11.58 -1.45 5.17
C PHE A 208 -10.20 -1.75 5.77
N ASP A 209 -10.09 -1.74 7.10
CA ASP A 209 -8.83 -2.03 7.78
C ASP A 209 -8.34 -3.46 7.51
N ARG A 210 -9.24 -4.44 7.49
CA ARG A 210 -8.90 -5.83 7.12
C ARG A 210 -8.42 -5.92 5.68
N MET A 211 -9.08 -5.23 4.75
CA MET A 211 -8.67 -5.19 3.34
C MET A 211 -7.25 -4.63 3.17
N LEU A 212 -6.97 -3.53 3.88
CA LEU A 212 -5.66 -2.88 3.83
C LEU A 212 -4.57 -3.76 4.45
N ALA A 213 -4.86 -4.37 5.61
CA ALA A 213 -3.95 -5.29 6.27
C ALA A 213 -3.58 -6.48 5.37
N GLN A 214 -4.58 -7.08 4.72
CA GLN A 214 -4.33 -8.19 3.78
C GLN A 214 -3.45 -7.76 2.59
N THR A 215 -3.68 -6.56 2.07
CA THR A 215 -2.84 -5.98 1.01
C THR A 215 -1.38 -5.78 1.45
N ILE A 216 -1.14 -5.44 2.72
CA ILE A 216 0.19 -5.24 3.28
C ILE A 216 0.89 -6.58 3.58
N GLU A 217 0.18 -7.51 4.23
CA GLU A 217 0.72 -8.79 4.70
C GLU A 217 1.22 -9.69 3.58
N ASP A 218 0.56 -9.69 2.42
CA ASP A 218 0.93 -10.56 1.31
C ASP A 218 2.27 -10.17 0.65
N GLY A 219 2.97 -9.16 1.17
CA GLY A 219 4.26 -8.67 0.66
C GLY A 219 4.14 -7.94 -0.68
N ALA A 220 2.90 -7.63 -1.09
CA ALA A 220 2.60 -6.93 -2.32
C ALA A 220 3.27 -5.55 -2.38
N LEU A 221 3.36 -4.87 -1.24
CA LEU A 221 4.01 -3.57 -1.08
C LEU A 221 5.49 -3.62 -1.46
N GLY A 222 6.23 -4.59 -0.92
CA GLY A 222 7.66 -4.77 -1.20
C GLY A 222 7.93 -5.04 -2.68
N ARG A 223 7.08 -5.86 -3.32
CA ARG A 223 7.19 -6.20 -4.74
C ARG A 223 6.76 -5.05 -5.67
N ALA A 224 5.75 -4.27 -5.30
CA ALA A 224 5.29 -3.09 -6.05
C ALA A 224 6.37 -2.03 -6.24
N LEU A 225 7.28 -1.92 -5.27
CA LEU A 225 8.36 -0.94 -5.26
C LEU A 225 9.58 -1.35 -6.10
N GLY A 226 9.45 -2.40 -6.92
CA GLY A 226 10.52 -2.85 -7.81
C GLY A 226 11.74 -3.40 -7.06
N ARG A 227 11.58 -3.70 -5.77
CA ARG A 227 12.55 -4.50 -5.02
C ARG A 227 12.23 -5.95 -5.36
N PRO A 228 13.04 -6.67 -6.18
CA PRO A 228 13.03 -8.13 -6.07
C PRO A 228 13.27 -8.40 -4.60
N GLU A 229 12.51 -9.33 -3.99
CA GLU A 229 12.63 -9.74 -2.59
C GLU A 229 13.97 -9.30 -2.00
N ASP A 230 13.98 -8.15 -1.31
CA ASP A 230 14.78 -8.08 -0.11
C ASP A 230 13.98 -8.98 0.84
N ALA A 231 14.05 -10.30 0.58
CA ALA A 231 13.54 -11.31 1.47
C ALA A 231 14.18 -10.91 2.78
N GLU A 232 13.35 -10.45 3.74
CA GLU A 232 13.81 -10.48 5.11
C GLU A 232 14.44 -11.87 5.26
N PRO A 233 15.73 -11.94 5.58
CA PRO A 233 16.38 -13.22 5.63
C PRO A 233 15.54 -14.08 6.55
N ALA A 234 15.24 -15.29 6.10
CA ALA A 234 14.54 -16.24 6.95
C ALA A 234 15.21 -16.20 8.32
N LEU A 235 14.42 -16.22 9.38
CA LEU A 235 14.92 -16.17 10.76
C LEU A 235 15.97 -17.26 11.02
N GLY A 236 15.98 -18.28 10.17
CA GLY A 236 17.01 -19.29 10.07
C GLY A 236 16.68 -20.48 10.95
N PRO A 237 17.51 -21.53 10.89
CA PRO A 237 17.31 -22.73 11.70
C PRO A 237 17.29 -22.42 13.20
N GLU A 238 18.01 -21.38 13.65
CA GLU A 238 18.04 -20.97 15.06
C GLU A 238 16.65 -20.62 15.61
N PHE A 239 15.81 -19.94 14.83
CA PHE A 239 14.44 -19.65 15.24
C PHE A 239 13.60 -20.92 15.37
N SER A 240 13.67 -21.80 14.38
CA SER A 240 12.94 -23.07 14.39
C SER A 240 13.34 -23.93 15.59
N GLU A 241 14.64 -23.96 15.91
CA GLU A 241 15.18 -24.68 17.07
C GLU A 241 14.72 -24.06 18.39
N ASP A 242 14.81 -22.74 18.54
CA ASP A 242 14.35 -22.02 19.74
C ASP A 242 12.84 -22.20 19.96
N LEU A 243 12.05 -22.04 18.88
CA LEU A 243 10.60 -22.21 18.91
C LEU A 243 10.23 -23.63 19.33
N HIS A 244 10.87 -24.63 18.71
CA HIS A 244 10.65 -26.03 19.02
C HIS A 244 11.07 -26.35 20.46
N TRP A 245 12.23 -25.88 20.91
CA TRP A 245 12.70 -26.10 22.28
C TRP A 245 11.76 -25.48 23.33
N ASN A 246 11.30 -24.25 23.12
CA ASN A 246 10.38 -23.57 24.03
C ASN A 246 9.01 -24.27 24.09
N LEU A 247 8.45 -24.66 22.94
CA LEU A 247 7.18 -25.37 22.89
C LEU A 247 7.27 -26.79 23.44
N THR A 248 8.34 -27.52 23.17
CA THR A 248 8.55 -28.86 23.75
C THR A 248 8.62 -28.80 25.27
N ARG A 249 9.21 -27.74 25.86
CA ARG A 249 9.15 -27.53 27.31
C ARG A 249 7.76 -27.18 27.83
N LEU A 250 6.95 -26.51 27.02
CA LEU A 250 5.63 -26.02 27.41
C LEU A 250 4.54 -27.10 27.32
N ILE A 251 4.54 -27.87 26.23
CA ILE A 251 3.48 -28.81 25.84
C ILE A 251 4.00 -30.21 25.48
N GLY A 252 5.30 -30.48 25.64
CA GLY A 252 5.88 -31.80 25.34
C GLY A 252 5.86 -32.13 23.85
N PRO A 253 5.69 -33.41 23.46
CA PRO A 253 5.78 -33.86 22.07
C PRO A 253 4.68 -33.29 21.16
N MET A 254 3.64 -32.66 21.73
CA MET A 254 2.62 -31.95 20.94
C MET A 254 3.23 -30.80 20.10
N ALA A 255 4.41 -30.30 20.49
CA ALA A 255 5.14 -29.28 19.73
C ALA A 255 5.46 -29.72 18.29
N ASP A 256 5.76 -31.01 18.06
CA ASP A 256 6.07 -31.56 16.73
C ASP A 256 4.89 -31.45 15.75
N VAL A 257 3.67 -31.42 16.28
CA VAL A 257 2.43 -31.34 15.50
C VAL A 257 1.97 -29.90 15.36
N LEU A 258 1.94 -29.18 16.49
CA LEU A 258 1.31 -27.87 16.57
C LEU A 258 2.07 -26.78 15.81
N ILE A 259 3.41 -26.86 15.77
CA ILE A 259 4.27 -25.91 15.03
C ILE A 259 3.98 -25.92 13.52
N PRO A 260 4.13 -27.05 12.80
CA PRO A 260 3.88 -27.08 11.36
C PRO A 260 2.40 -26.89 11.00
N GLU A 261 1.44 -27.37 11.82
CA GLU A 261 0.00 -27.15 11.57
C GLU A 261 -0.36 -25.67 11.64
N THR A 262 0.09 -24.97 12.70
CA THR A 262 -0.14 -23.52 12.86
C THR A 262 0.43 -22.73 11.69
N ALA A 263 1.63 -23.11 11.20
CA ALA A 263 2.25 -22.46 10.05
C ALA A 263 1.43 -22.69 8.78
N ALA A 264 1.01 -23.94 8.52
CA ALA A 264 0.22 -24.30 7.35
C ALA A 264 -1.15 -23.60 7.30
N GLU A 265 -1.83 -23.43 8.43
CA GLU A 265 -3.09 -22.67 8.53
C GLU A 265 -2.95 -21.20 8.11
N LEU A 266 -1.75 -20.65 8.24
CA LEU A 266 -1.42 -19.29 7.84
C LEU A 266 -0.80 -19.21 6.44
N GLY A 267 -0.65 -20.33 5.74
CA GLY A 267 0.05 -20.40 4.46
C GLY A 267 1.56 -20.18 4.57
N LEU A 268 2.15 -20.47 5.74
CA LEU A 268 3.56 -20.26 6.06
C LEU A 268 4.33 -21.59 6.13
N ASP A 269 5.64 -21.52 5.89
CA ASP A 269 6.59 -22.58 6.23
C ASP A 269 7.55 -22.09 7.31
N VAL A 270 7.75 -22.90 8.36
CA VAL A 270 8.52 -22.53 9.55
C VAL A 270 9.98 -22.21 9.19
N GLY A 271 10.56 -22.96 8.24
CA GLY A 271 11.95 -22.78 7.81
C GLY A 271 12.20 -21.52 6.99
N SER A 272 11.16 -20.92 6.43
CA SER A 272 11.20 -19.70 5.62
C SER A 272 10.53 -18.50 6.28
N MET A 273 10.16 -18.60 7.57
CA MET A 273 9.55 -17.48 8.28
C MET A 273 10.49 -16.29 8.39
N THR A 274 9.92 -15.09 8.30
CA THR A 274 10.61 -13.81 8.42
C THR A 274 10.10 -13.08 9.66
N ARG A 275 10.67 -11.91 9.97
CA ARG A 275 10.27 -11.12 11.15
C ARG A 275 8.81 -10.72 11.06
N ARG A 276 8.34 -10.37 9.87
CA ARG A 276 6.95 -9.97 9.60
C ARG A 276 5.95 -11.06 9.92
N HIS A 277 6.32 -12.33 9.75
CA HIS A 277 5.42 -13.44 10.03
C HIS A 277 5.21 -13.66 11.54
N LEU A 278 6.12 -13.22 12.41
CA LEU A 278 6.06 -13.48 13.84
C LEU A 278 4.86 -12.82 14.54
N SER A 279 4.48 -11.62 14.10
CA SER A 279 3.37 -10.86 14.68
C SER A 279 2.02 -11.57 14.50
N ARG A 280 1.88 -12.40 13.46
CA ARG A 280 0.68 -13.20 13.20
C ARG A 280 0.82 -14.63 13.71
N TYR A 281 1.97 -15.26 13.49
CA TYR A 281 2.20 -16.65 13.86
C TYR A 281 2.16 -16.89 15.38
N LEU A 282 2.85 -16.07 16.18
CA LEU A 282 2.94 -16.32 17.62
C LEU A 282 1.59 -16.14 18.35
N PRO A 283 0.76 -15.13 18.04
CA PRO A 283 -0.60 -15.05 18.56
C PRO A 283 -1.51 -16.16 18.04
N HIS A 284 -1.42 -16.53 16.76
CA HIS A 284 -2.20 -17.64 16.18
C HIS A 284 -1.91 -18.95 16.92
N LEU A 285 -0.63 -19.28 17.11
CA LEU A 285 -0.19 -20.46 17.88
C LEU A 285 -0.79 -20.49 19.29
N SER A 286 -0.91 -19.34 19.94
CA SER A 286 -1.50 -19.23 21.28
C SER A 286 -2.94 -19.75 21.37
N HIS A 287 -3.71 -19.70 20.27
CA HIS A 287 -5.09 -20.17 20.25
C HIS A 287 -5.18 -21.69 20.33
N HIS A 288 -4.21 -22.39 19.75
CA HIS A 288 -4.10 -23.86 19.76
C HIS A 288 -3.53 -24.41 21.07
N LEU A 289 -2.92 -23.55 21.91
CA LEU A 289 -2.40 -23.98 23.21
C LEU A 289 -3.51 -24.20 24.25
N PRO A 290 -3.32 -25.18 25.17
CA PRO A 290 -4.17 -25.34 26.35
C PRO A 290 -4.28 -24.04 27.13
N ALA A 291 -5.48 -23.70 27.61
CA ALA A 291 -5.74 -22.42 28.30
C ALA A 291 -4.75 -22.14 29.45
N ALA A 292 -4.39 -23.17 30.23
CA ALA A 292 -3.45 -23.07 31.34
C ALA A 292 -2.00 -22.73 30.93
N LYS A 293 -1.66 -22.79 29.64
CA LYS A 293 -0.33 -22.54 29.09
C LYS A 293 -0.22 -21.22 28.31
N ARG A 294 -1.32 -20.51 28.10
CA ARG A 294 -1.35 -19.29 27.27
C ARG A 294 -0.60 -18.11 27.88
N ASP A 295 -0.66 -17.95 29.20
CA ASP A 295 0.08 -16.87 29.87
C ASP A 295 1.60 -17.11 29.85
N GLU A 296 2.02 -18.36 30.06
CA GLU A 296 3.41 -18.79 29.96
C GLU A 296 3.92 -18.62 28.51
N TRP A 297 3.09 -18.97 27.51
CA TRP A 297 3.39 -18.73 26.11
C TRP A 297 3.51 -17.25 25.76
N ARG A 298 2.65 -16.38 26.30
CA ARG A 298 2.72 -14.93 26.03
C ARG A 298 4.06 -14.34 26.45
N ALA A 299 4.58 -14.74 27.60
CA ALA A 299 5.91 -14.31 28.05
C ALA A 299 7.03 -14.84 27.12
N LEU A 300 6.92 -16.10 26.67
CA LEU A 300 7.89 -16.70 25.74
C LEU A 300 7.84 -16.06 24.34
N SER A 301 6.65 -15.75 23.83
CA SER A 301 6.47 -15.13 22.53
C SER A 301 7.03 -13.71 22.49
N GLU A 302 6.91 -12.95 23.58
CA GLU A 302 7.55 -11.64 23.71
C GLU A 302 9.09 -11.74 23.67
N LEU A 303 9.67 -12.77 24.28
CA LEU A 303 11.13 -13.01 24.21
C LEU A 303 11.57 -13.39 22.80
N LEU A 304 10.80 -14.24 22.11
CA LEU A 304 11.06 -14.59 20.71
C LEU A 304 10.96 -13.36 19.80
N LEU A 305 9.95 -12.51 19.99
CA LEU A 305 9.81 -11.26 19.24
C LEU A 305 11.01 -10.33 19.48
N ARG A 306 11.43 -10.11 20.73
CA ARG A 306 12.61 -9.27 21.02
C ARG A 306 13.89 -9.81 20.42
N ARG A 307 14.06 -11.12 20.37
CA ARG A 307 15.27 -11.76 19.81
C ARG A 307 15.30 -11.69 18.29
N TYR A 308 14.17 -11.97 17.64
CA TYR A 308 14.11 -12.20 16.20
C TYR A 308 13.55 -11.02 15.40
N ALA A 309 12.80 -10.13 16.02
CA ALA A 309 12.28 -8.88 15.47
C ALA A 309 12.59 -7.67 16.38
N PRO A 310 13.87 -7.34 16.62
CA PRO A 310 14.24 -6.15 17.38
C PRO A 310 13.85 -4.87 16.61
N ASP A 311 13.37 -3.86 17.35
CA ASP A 311 13.00 -2.53 16.85
C ASP A 311 14.14 -1.85 16.06
#